data_AF-A0A383VGV5-F1
#
_entry.id   AF-A0A383VGV5-F1
#
_cell.length_a   1.000
_cell.length_b   1.000
_cell.length_c   1.000
_cell.angle_alpha   90.00
_cell.angle_beta   90.00
_cell.angle_gamma   90.00
#
_symmetry.space_group_name_H-M   'P 1'
#
loop_
_entity.id
_entity.type
_entity.pdbx_description
1 polymer ?
#
loop_
_entity_poly.entity_id
_entity_poly.type
_entity_poly.pdbx_seq_one_letter_code
_entity_poly.pdbx_strand_id
1 'polypeptide(L)' 'MEALVACHKEHNISKWWGACNDAKFALTKCLAEEKTQLRAERQEKARQRHRELRRQTEERTAAAAAQQQQQQQQSQ' A
#
# COMPACT_ATOMS: atom_id res chain seq x y z
N MET A 1 -1.84 0.89 22.07
CA MET A 1 -2.37 2.24 21.74
C MET A 1 -2.83 3.01 22.98
N GLU A 2 -3.35 2.35 24.01
CA GLU A 2 -3.94 2.98 25.20
C GLU A 2 -2.97 3.90 25.97
N ALA A 3 -1.70 3.52 26.11
CA ALA A 3 -0.71 4.32 26.85
C ALA A 3 -0.45 5.72 26.26
N LEU A 4 -0.38 5.83 24.93
CA LEU A 4 -0.18 7.13 24.27
C LEU A 4 -1.44 8.01 24.38
N VAL A 5 -2.62 7.38 24.31
CA VAL A 5 -3.90 8.08 24.46
C VAL A 5 -4.08 8.60 25.89
N ALA A 6 -3.71 7.81 26.90
CA ALA A 6 -3.70 8.26 28.29
C ALA A 6 -2.75 9.44 28.49
N CYS A 7 -1.52 9.37 27.98
CA CYS A 7 -0.56 10.47 28.06
C CYS A 7 -1.07 11.75 27.36
N HIS A 8 -1.69 11.64 26.19
CA HIS A 8 -2.27 12.80 25.50
C HIS A 8 -3.46 13.44 26.24
N LYS A 9 -4.20 12.66 27.05
CA LYS A 9 -5.31 13.15 27.88
C LYS A 9 -4.79 13.87 29.12
N GLU A 10 -3.78 13.31 29.78
CA GLU A 10 -3.15 13.89 30.98
C GLU A 10 -2.31 15.13 30.67
N HIS A 11 -1.67 15.16 29.49
CA HIS A 11 -0.73 16.20 29.07
C HIS A 11 -1.24 16.97 27.84
N ASN A 12 -2.40 17.63 27.97
CA ASN A 12 -3.10 18.26 26.84
C ASN A 12 -2.27 19.35 26.09
N ILE A 13 -1.39 20.08 26.79
CA ILE A 13 -0.51 21.12 26.24
C ILE A 13 0.90 20.55 26.03
N SER A 14 1.47 19.83 27.01
CA SER A 14 2.82 19.29 26.95
C SER A 14 3.00 18.11 25.97
N LYS A 15 1.90 17.50 25.49
CA LYS A 15 1.95 16.54 24.37
C LYS A 15 2.58 17.12 23.11
N TRP A 16 2.39 18.42 22.87
CA TRP A 16 2.96 19.13 21.72
C TRP A 16 4.44 19.46 21.90
N TRP A 17 4.93 19.41 23.14
CA TRP A 17 6.32 19.65 23.52
C TRP A 17 7.11 18.36 23.75
N GLY A 18 6.54 17.20 23.40
CA GLY A 18 7.25 15.91 23.40
C GLY A 18 7.16 15.10 24.70
N ALA A 19 6.31 15.49 25.67
CA ALA A 19 6.16 14.76 26.94
C ALA A 19 5.73 13.28 26.77
N CYS A 20 5.12 12.94 25.63
CA CYS A 20 4.64 11.58 25.34
C CYS A 20 5.53 10.82 24.33
N ASN A 21 6.77 11.28 24.09
CA ASN A 21 7.66 10.69 23.09
C ASN A 21 8.05 9.25 23.39
N ASP A 22 8.20 8.87 24.66
CA ASP A 22 8.59 7.50 25.03
C ASP A 22 7.49 6.49 24.71
N ALA A 23 6.25 6.80 25.09
CA ALA A 23 5.07 5.99 24.73
C ALA A 23 4.88 5.90 23.21
N LYS A 24 5.16 7.00 22.50
CA LYS A 24 5.13 7.06 21.03
C LYS A 24 6.24 6.20 20.40
N PHE A 25 7.44 6.22 20.96
CA PHE A 25 8.57 5.45 20.47
C PHE A 25 8.34 3.95 20.64
N ALA A 26 7.85 3.53 21.80
CA ALA A 26 7.48 2.14 22.06
C ALA A 26 6.42 1.65 21.06
N LEU A 27 5.36 2.43 20.82
CA LEU A 27 4.33 2.10 19.84
C LEU A 27 4.90 2.01 18.41
N THR A 28 5.75 2.97 18.04
CA THR A 28 6.37 3.01 16.70
C THR A 28 7.26 1.80 16.47
N LYS A 29 8.02 1.37 17.49
CA LYS A 29 8.86 0.18 17.43
C LYS A 29 8.03 -1.08 17.17
N CYS A 30 6.97 -1.29 17.95
CA CYS A 30 6.07 -2.43 17.76
C CYS A 30 5.46 -2.45 16.35
N LEU A 31 4.96 -1.31 15.87
CA LEU A 31 4.35 -1.22 14.53
C LEU A 31 5.38 -1.40 13.41
N ALA A 32 6.64 -0.99 13.62
CA ALA A 32 7.72 -1.22 12.67
C ALA A 32 8.09 -2.71 12.56
N GLU A 33 8.10 -3.43 13.68
CA GLU A 33 8.33 -4.87 13.73
C GLU A 33 7.19 -5.62 13.02
N GLU A 34 5.94 -5.31 13.35
CA GLU A 34 4.75 -5.88 12.68
C GLU A 34 4.77 -5.61 11.17
N LYS A 35 5.06 -4.37 10.77
CA LYS A 35 5.18 -3.98 9.36
C LYS A 35 6.28 -4.77 8.65
N THR A 36 7.38 -5.06 9.34
CA THR A 36 8.50 -5.82 8.78
C THR A 36 8.12 -7.29 8.58
N GLN A 37 7.44 -7.90 9.54
CA GLN A 37 6.94 -9.28 9.41
C GLN A 37 5.98 -9.44 8.23
N LEU A 38 5.06 -8.48 8.06
CA LEU A 38 4.07 -8.51 6.97
C LEU A 38 4.64 -8.06 5.62
N ARG A 39 5.86 -7.52 5.58
CA ARG A 39 6.45 -6.91 4.37
C ARG A 39 6.62 -7.94 3.26
N ALA A 40 7.14 -9.12 3.58
CA ALA A 40 7.42 -10.17 2.60
C ALA A 40 6.13 -10.66 1.91
N GLU A 41 5.09 -10.95 2.70
CA GLU A 41 3.79 -11.40 2.19
C GLU A 41 3.13 -10.32 1.32
N ARG A 42 3.15 -9.05 1.76
CA ARG A 42 2.61 -7.93 0.99
C ARG A 42 3.38 -7.72 -0.32
N GLN A 43 4.70 -7.86 -0.30
CA GLN A 43 5.53 -7.72 -1.49
C GLN A 43 5.21 -8.82 -2.51
N GLU A 44 5.04 -10.07 -2.06
CA GLU A 44 4.69 -11.16 -2.96
C GLU A 44 3.29 -10.97 -3.58
N LYS A 45 2.28 -10.63 -2.76
CA LYS A 45 0.94 -10.30 -3.26
C LYS A 45 0.95 -9.14 -4.27
N ALA A 46 1.76 -8.11 -4.01
CA ALA A 46 1.90 -6.98 -4.94
C ALA A 46 2.52 -7.41 -6.28
N ARG A 47 3.57 -8.25 -6.25
CA ARG A 47 4.19 -8.80 -7.46
C ARG A 47 3.21 -9.66 -8.26
N GLN A 48 2.43 -10.51 -7.61
CA GLN A 48 1.41 -11.34 -8.26
C GLN A 48 0.35 -10.47 -8.95
N ARG A 49 -0.19 -9.47 -8.25
CA ARG A 49 -1.16 -8.53 -8.83
C ARG A 49 -0.57 -7.76 -10.01
N HIS A 50 0.68 -7.32 -9.90
CA HIS A 50 1.34 -6.60 -10.99
C HIS A 50 1.50 -7.47 -12.24
N ARG A 51 1.92 -8.74 -12.08
CA ARG A 51 2.01 -9.69 -13.21
C ARG A 51 0.66 -9.91 -13.88
N GLU A 52 -0.39 -10.11 -13.09
CA GLU A 52 -1.74 -10.33 -13.63
C GLU A 52 -2.27 -9.09 -14.36
N LEU A 53 -2.10 -7.90 -13.79
CA LEU A 53 -2.50 -6.65 -14.45
C LEU A 53 -1.73 -6.42 -15.76
N ARG A 54 -0.44 -6.75 -15.79
CA ARG A 54 0.38 -6.66 -17.00
C ARG A 54 -0.15 -7.59 -18.09
N ARG A 55 -0.42 -8.86 -17.75
CA ARG A 55 -1.00 -9.85 -18.67
C ARG A 55 -2.34 -9.37 -19.23
N GLN A 56 -3.26 -8.93 -18.38
CA GLN A 56 -4.55 -8.42 -18.81
C GLN A 56 -4.42 -7.19 -19.71
N THR A 57 -3.45 -6.31 -19.44
CA THR A 57 -3.21 -5.13 -20.27
C THR A 57 -2.69 -5.54 -21.64
N GLU A 58 -1.69 -6.42 -21.70
CA GLU A 58 -1.13 -6.96 -22.95
C GLU A 58 -2.22 -7.62 -23.80
N GLU A 59 -3.05 -8.49 -23.20
CA GLU A 59 -4.19 -9.14 -23.86
C GLU A 59 -5.19 -8.12 -24.42
N ARG A 60 -5.57 -7.11 -23.64
CA ARG A 60 -6.49 -6.05 -24.07
C ARG A 60 -5.91 -5.24 -25.23
N THR A 61 -4.63 -4.88 -25.16
CA THR A 61 -3.96 -4.13 -26.22
C THR A 61 -3.83 -4.95 -27.50
N ALA A 62 -3.52 -6.24 -27.40
CA ALA A 62 -3.42 -7.13 -28.54
C ALA A 62 -4.79 -7.35 -29.20
N ALA A 63 -5.83 -7.55 -28.40
CA ALA A 63 -7.20 -7.67 -28.89
C ALA A 63 -7.67 -6.37 -29.58
N ALA A 64 -7.39 -5.21 -29.01
CA ALA A 64 -7.72 -3.92 -29.62
C ALA A 64 -6.99 -3.70 -30.96
N ALA A 65 -5.70 -4.04 -31.02
CA ALA A 65 -4.92 -3.95 -32.26
C ALA A 65 -5.44 -4.91 -33.35
N ALA A 66 -5.79 -6.14 -32.99
CA ALA A 66 -6.36 -7.12 -33.92
C ALA A 66 -7.74 -6.67 -34.46
N GLN A 67 -8.60 -6.13 -33.59
CA GLN A 67 -9.89 -5.57 -34.00
C GLN A 67 -9.71 -4.38 -34.96
N GLN A 68 -8.74 -3.50 -34.68
CA GLN A 68 -8.45 -2.36 -35.55
C GLN A 68 -7.97 -2.81 -36.94
N GLN A 69 -7.11 -3.83 -37.00
CA GLN A 69 -6.65 -4.40 -38.28
C GLN A 69 -7.79 -5.04 -39.08
N GLN A 70 -8.69 -5.79 -38.42
CA GLN A 70 -9.86 -6.38 -39.08
C GLN A 70 -10.79 -5.30 -39.65
N GLN A 71 -11.06 -4.23 -38.89
CA GLN A 71 -11.88 -3.11 -39.37
C GLN A 71 -11.27 -2.43 -40.60
N GLN A 72 -9.94 -2.22 -40.61
CA GLN A 72 -9.24 -1.65 -41.76
C GLN A 72 -9.34 -2.55 -42.99
N GLN A 73 -9.21 -3.88 -42.82
CA GLN A 73 -9.33 -4.85 -43.91
C GLN A 73 -10.76 -4.97 -44.46
N GLN A 74 -11.78 -4.76 -43.63
CA GLN A 74 -13.19 -4.78 -44.06
C GLN A 74 -13.64 -3.47 -44.73
N SER A 75 -12.90 -2.39 -44.54
CA SER A 75 -13.16 -1.08 -45.16
C SER A 75 -12.47 -0.87 -46.51
N GLN A 76 -11.69 -1.83 -46.98
CA GLN A 76 -11.06 -1.85 -48.31
C GLN A 76 -11.77 -2.86 -49.21
#